data_AF-A0A9W3PCM5-F1
#
_entry.id   AF-A0A9W3PCM5-F1
#
_cell.length_a   1.000
_cell.length_b   1.000
_cell.length_c   1.000
_cell.angle_alpha   90.00
_cell.angle_beta   90.00
_cell.angle_gamma   90.00
#
_symmetry.space_group_name_H-M   'P 1'
#
loop_
_entity.id
_entity.type
_entity.pdbx_description
1 polymer ?
#
loop_
_entity_poly.entity_id
_entity_poly.type
_entity_poly.pdbx_seq_one_letter_code
_entity_poly.pdbx_strand_id
1 'polypeptide(L)' 'MPVDTEIVAYCRGPYCVLAFEAVAALRARGLKAARLEDGFPEWKAAGLAVVTDTAE' A
#
# COMPACT_ATOMS: atom_id res chain seq x y z
N MET A 1 7.85 -13.99 -3.37
CA MET A 1 8.15 -13.05 -2.27
C MET A 1 8.68 -13.87 -1.11
N PRO A 2 9.69 -13.38 -0.36
CA PRO A 2 10.14 -14.06 0.84
C PRO A 2 8.96 -14.22 1.80
N VAL A 3 8.81 -15.40 2.39
CA VAL A 3 7.67 -15.77 3.24
C VAL A 3 7.54 -14.91 4.51
N ASP A 4 8.57 -14.12 4.83
CA ASP A 4 8.62 -13.21 5.98
C ASP A 4 8.58 -11.72 5.62
N THR A 5 8.23 -11.37 4.38
CA THR A 5 8.08 -9.96 4.00
C THR A 5 6.65 -9.48 4.27
N GLU A 6 6.52 -8.47 5.13
CA GLU A 6 5.24 -7.78 5.33
C GLU A 6 4.90 -6.93 4.11
N ILE A 7 3.64 -7.01 3.67
CA ILE A 7 3.11 -6.28 2.53
C ILE A 7 2.29 -5.10 3.01
N VAL A 8 2.65 -3.88 2.62
CA VAL A 8 1.85 -2.68 2.91
C VAL A 8 1.07 -2.28 1.67
N ALA A 9 -0.26 -2.39 1.74
CA ALA A 9 -1.15 -1.92 0.68
C ALA A 9 -1.54 -0.45 0.92
N TYR A 10 -1.50 0.37 -0.13
CA TYR A 10 -1.90 1.77 -0.09
C TYR A 10 -2.70 2.14 -1.33
N CYS A 11 -3.43 3.25 -1.24
CA CYS A 11 -4.26 3.79 -2.32
C CYS A 11 -4.25 5.32 -2.20
N ARG A 12 -5.40 5.98 -2.36
CA ARG A 12 -5.56 7.44 -2.33
C ARG A 12 -5.74 8.02 -0.92
N GLY A 13 -5.96 7.20 0.10
CA GLY A 13 -6.27 7.70 1.44
C GLY A 13 -6.96 6.67 2.34
N PRO A 14 -7.33 7.08 3.56
CA PRO A 14 -7.86 6.21 4.62
C PRO A 14 -9.19 5.53 4.28
N TYR A 15 -9.97 6.11 3.36
CA TYR A 15 -11.30 5.60 2.97
C TYR A 15 -11.27 4.75 1.68
N CYS A 16 -10.10 4.42 1.14
CA CYS A 16 -10.04 3.64 -0.09
C CYS A 16 -10.35 2.16 0.17
N VAL A 17 -11.52 1.71 -0.28
CA VAL A 17 -11.99 0.31 -0.18
C VAL A 17 -10.99 -0.67 -0.81
N LEU A 18 -10.36 -0.31 -1.94
CA LEU A 18 -9.41 -1.16 -2.64
C LEU A 18 -8.22 -1.57 -1.77
N ALA A 19 -7.73 -0.67 -0.90
CA ALA A 19 -6.63 -0.98 0.00
C ALA A 19 -7.05 -2.01 1.07
N PHE A 20 -8.30 -1.96 1.52
CA PHE A 20 -8.86 -2.99 2.42
C PHE A 20 -9.03 -4.33 1.71
N GLU A 21 -9.58 -4.34 0.50
CA GLU A 21 -9.76 -5.55 -0.30
C GLU A 21 -8.43 -6.23 -0.61
N ALA A 22 -7.39 -5.45 -0.96
CA ALA A 22 -6.05 -5.96 -1.18
C ALA A 22 -5.48 -6.66 0.06
N VAL A 23 -5.59 -6.03 1.25
CA VAL A 23 -5.14 -6.66 2.50
C VAL A 23 -5.92 -7.93 2.80
N ALA A 24 -7.24 -7.93 2.61
CA ALA A 24 -8.07 -9.11 2.82
C ALA A 24 -7.66 -10.27 1.91
N ALA A 25 -7.45 -9.98 0.61
CA ALA A 25 -7.02 -10.98 -0.37
C ALA A 25 -5.62 -11.54 -0.07
N LEU A 26 -4.69 -10.70 0.38
CA LEU A 26 -3.34 -11.13 0.78
C LEU A 26 -3.37 -12.02 2.01
N ARG A 27 -4.12 -11.62 3.05
CA ARG A 27 -4.27 -12.40 4.29
C ARG A 27 -4.96 -13.74 4.04
N ALA A 28 -5.95 -13.79 3.15
CA ALA A 28 -6.61 -15.04 2.74
C ALA A 28 -5.63 -16.05 2.09
N ARG A 29 -4.51 -15.56 1.56
CA ARG A 29 -3.42 -16.39 0.99
C ARG A 29 -2.32 -16.73 2.00
N GLY A 30 -2.51 -16.38 3.28
CA GLY A 30 -1.53 -16.60 4.35
C GLY A 30 -0.37 -15.60 4.37
N LEU A 31 -0.47 -14.49 3.64
CA LEU A 31 0.58 -13.46 3.60
C LEU A 31 0.37 -12.44 4.72
N LYS A 32 1.47 -12.00 5.34
CA LYS A 32 1.49 -10.87 6.27
C LYS A 32 1.22 -9.58 5.49
N ALA A 33 0.10 -8.93 5.76
CA ALA A 33 -0.27 -7.70 5.09
C ALA A 33 -0.94 -6.69 6.03
N ALA A 34 -0.62 -5.42 5.82
CA ALA A 34 -1.17 -4.27 6.50
C ALA A 34 -1.56 -3.18 5.49
N ARG A 35 -2.40 -2.24 5.92
CA ARG A 35 -2.74 -1.05 5.13
C ARG A 35 -1.91 0.12 5.64
N LEU A 36 -1.44 0.98 4.73
CA LEU A 36 -0.96 2.30 5.13
C LEU A 36 -2.17 3.11 5.63
N GLU A 37 -2.11 3.63 6.86
CA GLU A 37 -3.24 4.37 7.46
C GLU A 37 -3.61 5.58 6.62
N ASP A 38 -2.59 6.33 6.23
CA ASP A 38 -2.65 7.41 5.26
C ASP A 38 -2.56 6.92 3.81
N GLY A 39 -2.82 7.81 2.85
CA GLY A 39 -2.72 7.51 1.43
C GLY A 39 -1.44 8.02 0.78
N PHE A 40 -1.38 7.77 -0.53
CA PHE A 40 -0.36 8.37 -1.38
C PHE A 40 -0.30 9.92 -1.32
N PRO A 41 -1.43 10.65 -1.29
CA PRO A 41 -1.39 12.12 -1.21
C PRO A 41 -0.66 12.63 0.03
N GLU A 42 -0.93 12.03 1.20
CA GLU A 42 -0.30 12.39 2.46
C GLU A 42 1.19 12.01 2.47
N TRP A 43 1.54 10.83 1.95
CA TRP A 43 2.93 10.40 1.77
C TRP A 43 3.73 11.40 0.92
N LYS A 44 3.14 11.83 -0.20
CA LYS A 44 3.74 12.82 -1.10
C LYS A 44 3.85 14.19 -0.43
N ALA A 45 2.81 14.62 0.30
CA ALA A 45 2.80 15.91 1.00
C ALA A 45 3.84 15.96 2.13
N ALA A 46 4.14 14.83 2.75
CA ALA A 46 5.20 14.68 3.75
C ALA A 46 6.62 14.73 3.16
N GLY A 47 6.77 14.84 1.83
CA GLY A 47 8.09 14.89 1.17
C GLY A 47 8.83 13.55 1.16
N LEU A 48 8.12 12.45 1.40
CA LEU A 48 8.70 11.11 1.35
C LEU A 48 8.99 10.70 -0.10
N ALA A 49 9.92 9.75 -0.26
CA ALA A 49 10.35 9.30 -1.57
C ALA A 49 9.17 8.76 -2.40
N VAL A 50 9.07 9.24 -3.64
CA VAL A 50 8.13 8.75 -4.66
C VAL A 50 8.92 8.51 -5.92
N VAL A 51 8.73 7.34 -6.53
CA VAL A 51 9.25 7.05 -7.86
C VAL A 51 8.14 7.37 -8.86
N THR A 52 8.42 8.29 -9.77
CA THR A 52 7.61 8.48 -10.97
C THR A 52 8.32 7.77 -12.10
N ASP A 53 7.61 6.93 -12.84
CA ASP A 53 8.15 6.43 -14.10
C ASP A 53 8.23 7.62 -15.05
N THR A 54 9.43 8.07 -15.37
CA THR A 54 9.63 9.02 -16.47
C THR A 54 9.56 8.22 -17.77
N ALA A 55 8.35 7.79 -18.12
CA ALA A 55 8.06 7.34 -19.47
C ALA A 55 7.83 8.61 -20.30
N GLU A 56 8.82 8.94 -21.13
CA GLU A 56 8.68 9.88 -22.25
C GLU A 56 7.83 9.26 -23.37
#